data_AF-A0A835EM18-F1
#
_entry.id   AF-A0A835EM18-F1
#
_cell.length_a   1.000
_cell.length_b   1.000
_cell.length_c   1.000
_cell.angle_alpha   90.00
_cell.angle_beta   90.00
_cell.angle_gamma   90.00
#
_symmetry.space_group_name_H-M   'P 1'
#
loop_
_entity.id
_entity.type
_entity.pdbx_description
1 polymer ?
#
loop_
_entity_poly.entity_id
_entity_poly.type
_entity_poly.pdbx_seq_one_letter_code
_entity_poly.pdbx_strand_id
1 'polypeptide(L)'
;MSGVISSHAVIGQCTDAEKDAILENCKSYVRYYANAGHIPAPRSLCCDKVRDVAERDMQCIWDRLTGAEQAQNNKQRVLNLKGFCKPLSVRKDC
;
A
#
# COMPACT_ATOMS: atom_id res chain seq x y z
N MET A 1 -33.95 13.39 -22.58
CA MET A 1 -32.91 13.22 -21.54
C MET A 1 -33.07 11.83 -20.95
N SER A 2 -32.13 10.94 -21.20
CA SER A 2 -32.06 9.64 -20.51
C SER A 2 -30.59 9.39 -20.21
N GLY A 3 -30.22 9.64 -18.95
CA GLY A 3 -28.88 9.39 -18.44
C GLY A 3 -28.67 7.90 -18.25
N VAL A 4 -27.56 7.41 -18.79
CA VAL A 4 -27.02 6.08 -18.46
C VAL A 4 -26.04 6.26 -17.31
N ILE A 5 -26.45 5.81 -16.11
CA ILE A 5 -25.54 5.64 -14.98
C ILE A 5 -24.68 4.41 -15.31
N SER A 6 -23.48 4.66 -15.82
CA SER A 6 -22.51 3.60 -16.13
C SER A 6 -21.83 3.18 -14.83
N SER A 7 -22.21 2.01 -14.33
CA SER A 7 -21.67 1.37 -13.13
C SER A 7 -20.15 1.16 -13.22
N HIS A 8 -19.43 1.94 -12.42
CA HIS A 8 -18.09 1.75 -11.84
C HIS A 8 -17.37 0.41 -12.13
N ALA A 9 -16.46 0.42 -13.10
CA ALA A 9 -15.23 -0.35 -13.03
C ALA A 9 -14.15 0.58 -12.47
N VAL A 10 -14.11 0.76 -11.15
CA VAL A 10 -12.94 1.36 -10.50
C VAL A 10 -11.82 0.35 -10.59
N ILE A 11 -11.04 0.42 -11.67
CA ILE A 11 -9.68 -0.12 -11.67
C ILE A 11 -9.01 0.60 -10.50
N GLY A 12 -8.70 -0.12 -9.42
CA GLY A 12 -8.38 0.39 -8.10
C GLY A 12 -7.51 1.64 -8.13
N GLN A 13 -8.13 2.82 -8.04
CA GLN A 13 -7.40 4.05 -7.82
C GLN A 13 -7.17 4.15 -6.33
N CYS A 14 -5.94 3.86 -5.90
CA CYS A 14 -5.47 4.26 -4.57
C CYS A 14 -5.61 5.78 -4.39
N THR A 15 -5.51 6.32 -3.18
CA THR A 15 -5.65 7.76 -2.90
C THR A 15 -4.34 8.38 -2.40
N ASP A 16 -4.24 9.70 -2.42
CA ASP A 16 -3.07 10.39 -1.85
C ASP A 16 -2.99 10.17 -0.33
N ALA A 17 -4.13 10.07 0.36
CA ALA A 17 -4.20 9.74 1.77
C ALA A 17 -3.66 8.32 2.06
N GLU A 18 -3.96 7.35 1.22
CA GLU A 18 -3.39 6.00 1.31
C GLU A 18 -1.87 6.03 1.07
N LYS A 19 -1.42 6.75 0.04
CA LYS A 19 0.01 6.93 -0.27
C LYS A 19 0.75 7.55 0.92
N ASP A 20 0.25 8.65 1.49
CA ASP A 20 0.84 9.31 2.66
C ASP A 20 0.88 8.38 3.88
N ALA A 21 -0.21 7.65 4.12
CA ALA A 21 -0.28 6.68 5.22
C ALA A 21 0.74 5.55 5.06
N ILE A 22 0.94 5.03 3.85
CA ILE A 22 1.96 4.01 3.57
C ILE A 22 3.36 4.58 3.81
N LEU A 23 3.67 5.75 3.25
CA LEU A 23 5.00 6.33 3.38
C LEU A 23 5.35 6.63 4.84
N GLU A 24 4.41 7.16 5.63
CA GLU A 24 4.67 7.47 7.03
C GLU A 24 4.80 6.21 7.91
N ASN A 25 3.88 5.25 7.76
CA ASN A 25 3.84 4.09 8.64
C ASN A 25 4.83 2.99 8.25
N CYS A 26 5.24 2.93 6.99
CA CYS A 26 6.19 1.93 6.49
C CYS A 26 7.60 2.50 6.26
N LYS A 27 7.89 3.76 6.62
CA LYS A 27 9.19 4.44 6.34
C LYS A 27 10.42 3.68 6.84
N SER A 28 10.29 2.91 7.93
CA SER A 28 11.37 2.09 8.49
C SER A 28 11.77 0.92 7.59
N TYR A 29 10.94 0.59 6.60
CA TYR A 29 11.20 -0.43 5.59
C TYR A 29 11.41 0.20 4.20
N VAL A 30 10.53 1.09 3.74
CA VAL A 30 10.50 1.52 2.33
C VAL A 30 11.60 2.50 1.94
N ARG A 31 12.21 3.23 2.88
CA ARG A 31 13.29 4.20 2.57
C ARG A 31 14.56 3.50 2.07
N TYR A 32 15.33 4.14 1.19
CA TYR A 32 16.60 3.59 0.70
C TYR A 32 17.58 3.25 1.83
N TYR A 33 17.73 4.14 2.79
CA TYR A 33 18.64 3.99 3.93
C TYR A 33 18.07 3.16 5.09
N ALA A 34 16.84 2.63 4.95
CA ALA A 34 16.26 1.79 5.97
C ALA A 34 16.92 0.40 5.97
N ASN A 35 16.99 -0.22 7.16
CA ASN A 35 17.51 -1.58 7.30
C ASN A 35 16.59 -2.58 6.58
N ALA A 36 17.14 -3.29 5.58
CA ALA A 36 16.39 -4.27 4.78
C ALA A 36 15.84 -5.44 5.61
N GLY A 37 16.46 -5.73 6.76
CA GLY A 37 16.04 -6.80 7.67
C GLY A 37 14.81 -6.45 8.51
N HIS A 38 14.41 -5.17 8.58
CA HIS A 38 13.22 -4.73 9.33
C HIS A 38 11.96 -4.91 8.48
N ILE A 39 11.60 -6.18 8.23
CA ILE A 39 10.37 -6.53 7.52
C ILE A 39 9.16 -6.16 8.40
N PRO A 40 8.12 -5.50 7.85
CA PRO A 40 6.91 -5.18 8.61
C PRO A 40 6.24 -6.43 9.21
N ALA A 41 5.94 -6.38 10.51
CA ALA A 41 5.22 -7.47 11.15
C ALA A 41 3.78 -7.55 10.60
N PRO A 42 3.18 -8.74 10.45
CA PRO A 42 1.86 -8.89 9.81
C PRO A 42 0.73 -8.06 10.46
N ARG A 43 0.78 -7.85 11.78
CA ARG A 43 -0.20 -7.05 12.55
C ARG A 43 0.33 -5.66 12.93
N SER A 44 1.36 -5.17 12.26
CA SER A 44 1.86 -3.81 12.45
C SER A 44 0.96 -2.79 11.76
N LEU A 45 1.02 -1.54 12.23
CA LEU A 45 0.31 -0.42 11.62
C LEU A 45 0.66 -0.22 10.14
N CYS A 46 1.92 -0.45 9.74
CA CYS A 46 2.31 -0.47 8.34
C CYS A 46 1.46 -1.48 7.54
N CYS A 47 1.35 -2.72 8.01
CA CYS A 47 0.56 -3.73 7.31
C CYS A 47 -0.96 -3.51 7.41
N ASP A 48 -1.46 -2.83 8.45
CA ASP A 48 -2.84 -2.37 8.47
C ASP A 48 -3.09 -1.38 7.32
N LYS A 49 -2.21 -0.39 7.14
CA LYS A 49 -2.33 0.57 6.04
C LYS A 49 -2.17 -0.04 4.65
N VAL A 50 -1.31 -1.05 4.51
CA VAL A 50 -1.25 -1.81 3.25
C VAL A 50 -2.58 -2.50 2.96
N ARG A 51 -3.24 -3.07 3.97
CA ARG A 51 -4.55 -3.74 3.80
C ARG A 51 -5.71 -2.78 3.53
N ASP A 52 -5.61 -1.52 3.97
CA ASP A 52 -6.59 -0.49 3.66
C ASP A 52 -6.63 -0.18 2.14
N VAL A 53 -5.50 -0.34 1.43
CA VAL A 53 -5.43 -0.15 -0.03
C VAL A 53 -6.15 -1.30 -0.76
N ALA A 54 -7.06 -0.95 -1.66
CA ALA A 54 -7.79 -1.91 -2.50
C ALA A 54 -6.82 -2.89 -3.22
N GLU A 55 -7.08 -4.19 -3.10
CA GLU A 55 -6.23 -5.28 -3.62
C GLU A 55 -4.74 -5.21 -3.23
N ARG A 56 -4.41 -4.38 -2.22
CA ARG A 56 -3.04 -4.00 -1.85
C ARG A 56 -2.25 -3.57 -3.09
N ASP A 57 -2.84 -2.73 -3.94
CA ASP A 57 -2.19 -2.23 -5.15
C ASP A 57 -1.06 -1.24 -4.82
N MET A 58 0.10 -1.80 -4.48
CA MET A 58 1.29 -1.03 -4.17
C MET A 58 1.94 -0.40 -5.41
N GLN A 59 1.58 -0.86 -6.62
CA GLN A 59 2.02 -0.22 -7.85
C GLN A 59 1.31 1.13 -8.02
N CYS A 60 0.00 1.18 -7.78
CA CYS A 60 -0.74 2.44 -7.72
C CYS A 60 -0.11 3.41 -6.70
N ILE A 61 0.25 2.92 -5.50
CA ILE A 61 0.92 3.76 -4.49
C ILE A 61 2.23 4.33 -5.04
N TRP A 62 3.08 3.50 -5.65
CA TRP A 62 4.34 3.96 -6.24
C TRP A 62 4.13 5.04 -7.31
N ASP A 63 3.14 4.85 -8.18
CA ASP A 63 2.88 5.78 -9.29
C ASP A 63 2.31 7.13 -8.82
N ARG A 64 1.77 7.20 -7.59
CA ARG A 64 1.35 8.44 -6.93
C ARG A 64 2.47 9.19 -6.22
N LEU A 65 3.65 8.61 -6.02
CA LEU A 65 4.76 9.31 -5.40
C LEU A 65 5.23 10.47 -6.29
N THR A 66 5.44 11.63 -5.68
CA THR A 66 6.20 12.73 -6.26
C THR A 66 7.65 12.32 -6.53
N GLY A 67 8.34 13.03 -7.42
CA GLY A 67 9.76 12.76 -7.69
C GLY A 67 10.65 12.81 -6.44
N ALA A 68 10.35 13.71 -5.50
CA ALA A 68 11.06 13.80 -4.23
C ALA A 68 10.82 12.58 -3.32
N GLU A 69 9.58 12.07 -3.27
CA GLU A 69 9.28 10.85 -2.54
C GLU A 69 9.92 9.63 -3.22
N GLN A 70 9.91 9.54 -4.56
CA GLN A 70 10.59 8.45 -5.28
C GLN A 70 12.11 8.46 -5.04
N ALA A 71 12.72 9.64 -4.92
CA ALA A 71 14.15 9.76 -4.60
C ALA A 71 14.50 9.26 -3.19
N GLN A 72 13.55 9.29 -2.25
CA GLN A 72 13.77 8.87 -0.86
C GLN A 72 13.42 7.39 -0.61
N ASN A 73 12.60 6.79 -1.47
CA ASN A 73 12.00 5.47 -1.26
C ASN A 73 12.45 4.46 -2.32
N ASN A 74 12.65 3.23 -1.89
CA ASN A 74 13.03 2.14 -2.76
C ASN A 74 11.77 1.50 -3.39
N LYS A 75 11.67 1.56 -4.72
CA LYS A 75 10.53 1.00 -5.48
C LYS A 75 10.24 -0.44 -5.13
N GLN A 76 11.26 -1.31 -5.15
CA GLN A 76 11.08 -2.73 -4.91
C GLN A 76 10.52 -3.00 -3.51
N ARG A 77 10.96 -2.24 -2.51
CA ARG A 77 10.45 -2.36 -1.14
C ARG A 77 8.99 -1.94 -1.04
N VAL A 78 8.58 -0.85 -1.68
CA VAL A 78 7.16 -0.46 -1.74
C VAL A 78 6.33 -1.59 -2.36
N LEU A 79 6.75 -2.14 -3.50
CA LEU A 79 6.02 -3.22 -4.17
C LEU A 79 5.94 -4.51 -3.33
N ASN A 80 7.00 -4.84 -2.60
CA ASN A 80 7.05 -6.05 -1.77
C ASN A 80 6.10 -5.99 -0.55
N LEU A 81 5.61 -4.81 -0.16
CA LEU A 81 4.64 -4.68 0.95
C LEU A 81 3.42 -5.57 0.74
N LYS A 82 2.95 -5.74 -0.51
CA LYS A 82 1.82 -6.63 -0.84
C LYS A 82 2.05 -8.08 -0.39
N GLY A 83 3.29 -8.56 -0.47
CA GLY A 83 3.67 -9.92 -0.10
C GLY A 83 3.83 -10.13 1.41
N PHE A 84 4.37 -9.13 2.12
CA PHE A 84 4.56 -9.20 3.58
C PHE A 84 3.26 -8.97 4.36
N CYS A 85 2.46 -8.01 3.90
CA CYS A 85 1.23 -7.60 4.55
C CYS A 85 0.03 -8.36 3.98
N LYS A 86 0.06 -9.69 4.16
CA LYS A 86 -1.02 -10.59 3.73
C LYS A 86 -2.34 -10.24 4.43
N PRO A 87 -3.49 -10.61 3.83
CA PRO A 87 -4.77 -10.59 4.55
C PRO A 87 -4.63 -11.35 5.87
N LEU A 88 -5.24 -10.80 6.93
CA LEU A 88 -5.35 -11.54 8.17
C LEU A 88 -6.34 -12.68 7.93
N SER A 89 -5.89 -13.93 8.09
CA SER A 89 -6.79 -15.06 8.10
C SER A 89 -7.67 -14.95 9.33
N VAL A 90 -8.97 -14.70 9.12
CA VAL A 90 -9.96 -14.92 10.16
C VAL A 90 -9.97 -16.43 10.39
N ARG A 91 -9.50 -16.89 11.55
CA ARG A 91 -9.86 -18.23 11.99
C ARG A 91 -11.38 -18.23 12.11
N LYS A 92 -12.06 -18.98 11.24
CA LYS A 92 -13.39 -19.47 11.60
C LYS A 92 -13.14 -20.44 12.74
N ASP A 93 -13.28 -19.96 13.96
CA ASP A 93 -13.41 -20.85 15.09
C ASP A 93 -14.70 -21.66 14.82
N CYS A 94 -14.54 -22.96 14.57
CA CYS A 94 -15.63 -23.93 14.51
C CYS A 94 -16.15 -24.19 15.93
#